data_AF-A0A7S4LAS3-F1
#
_entry.id   AF-A0A7S4LAS3-F1
#
_cell.length_a   1.000
_cell.length_b   1.000
_cell.length_c   1.000
_cell.angle_alpha   90.00
_cell.angle_beta   90.00
_cell.angle_gamma   90.00
#
_symmetry.space_group_name_H-M   'P 1'
#
loop_
_entity.id
_entity.type
_entity.pdbx_description
1 polymer ?
#
loop_
_entity_poly.entity_id
_entity_poly.type
_entity_poly.pdbx_seq_one_letter_code
_entity_poly.pdbx_strand_id
1 'polypeptide(L)'
;FFFEKCCCLAYAMGVMKNVSALYLGAILVAVFAASFNTIIQRLVRNMTLPDVPEMVPPAYPSCTDQELVDKVTLVVTVKDTCGQSKYIIERLAELYPSDMNFIYAYPDIRGCRDIPVEEISKKLFNNVTIVKIGRGDAPIVGFLTAQPHIRTEYAVLMHNDAYPMDHQFVCELYRALEAHPSYPIAAPQIYEVGDTGIYVPHGHHENLHVRPTSSGTGHRIDYDLSLDLLTMRTPSDFSQAEGPQVDFLEDHAFFARTDGFEKLLDSGGSFTMEYMDMILNMRARNTSAWYVPTARCAFDVQLDKIVWQDLPYFSYKRSEQIGDQVRRYLTNKWSIEFPNTGIWNYVRYVYLSNIILSAEMLPATWEDQAALFYTWFESLGFNRYNGELLPDFIEAPRPGVVNVSRLVGGGLPADVPRDRVPPSAATDFLPFQSKKSMFVPEIAFKDPHSALGVRTQSCDAADPSSWESCGLVVEDEGECRCWNYVVPYNLEWAQGITRFLDVLKIPSRAFMYAQMRYFPRKIDKKSVDVMCDGHQRDCSLEAEFTRSSRILKWSWFGQPVWQV
;
A
#
# COMPACT_ATOMS: atom_id res chain seq x y z
N PHE A 1 -21.68 -9.24 -10.54
CA PHE A 1 -22.53 -8.56 -11.54
C PHE A 1 -23.14 -9.47 -12.61
N PHE A 2 -22.40 -10.41 -13.23
CA PHE A 2 -22.98 -11.37 -14.20
C PHE A 2 -24.07 -12.27 -13.57
N PHE A 3 -23.87 -12.70 -12.32
CA PHE A 3 -24.83 -13.49 -11.55
C PHE A 3 -26.15 -12.75 -11.23
N GLU A 4 -26.10 -11.45 -10.96
CA GLU A 4 -27.25 -10.65 -10.52
C GLU A 4 -28.24 -10.39 -11.68
N LYS A 5 -27.71 -10.20 -12.89
CA LYS A 5 -28.53 -10.04 -14.11
C LYS A 5 -29.05 -11.36 -14.68
N CYS A 6 -28.30 -12.47 -14.55
CA CYS A 6 -28.81 -13.80 -14.91
C CYS A 6 -29.97 -14.23 -13.99
N CYS A 7 -29.91 -13.91 -12.69
CA CYS A 7 -31.02 -14.17 -11.76
C CYS A 7 -32.28 -13.34 -12.08
N CYS A 8 -32.13 -12.08 -12.49
CA CYS A 8 -33.29 -11.24 -12.86
C CYS A 8 -33.98 -11.73 -14.15
N LEU A 9 -33.23 -12.23 -15.13
CA LEU A 9 -33.82 -12.77 -16.37
C LEU A 9 -34.57 -14.10 -16.13
N ALA A 10 -34.04 -14.94 -15.24
CA ALA A 10 -34.68 -16.19 -14.84
C ALA A 10 -35.97 -15.96 -14.04
N TYR A 11 -36.03 -14.90 -13.23
CA TYR A 11 -37.21 -14.53 -12.46
C TYR A 11 -38.33 -13.96 -13.36
N ALA A 12 -37.98 -13.22 -14.42
CA ALA A 12 -38.92 -12.65 -15.38
C ALA A 12 -39.56 -13.70 -16.31
N MET A 13 -38.97 -14.89 -16.46
CA MET A 13 -39.41 -15.93 -17.40
C MET A 13 -40.32 -17.02 -16.79
N GLY A 14 -40.66 -16.96 -15.50
CA GLY A 14 -41.66 -17.86 -14.90
C GLY A 14 -41.30 -19.35 -14.89
N VAL A 15 -40.01 -19.71 -15.04
CA VAL A 15 -39.55 -21.11 -15.01
C VAL A 15 -39.06 -21.46 -13.60
N MET A 16 -39.98 -21.60 -12.64
CA MET A 16 -39.66 -22.05 -11.29
C MET A 16 -40.30 -23.40 -10.99
N LYS A 17 -39.56 -24.50 -11.18
CA LYS A 17 -39.86 -25.78 -10.48
C LYS A 17 -38.68 -26.66 -10.07
N ASN A 18 -37.45 -26.45 -10.55
CA ASN A 18 -36.33 -27.31 -10.15
C ASN A 18 -35.04 -26.51 -9.88
N VAL A 19 -34.74 -26.30 -8.60
CA VAL A 19 -33.51 -25.67 -8.11
C VAL A 19 -32.27 -26.43 -8.65
N SER A 20 -32.36 -27.75 -8.80
CA SER A 20 -31.29 -28.60 -9.34
C SER A 20 -30.93 -28.30 -10.79
N ALA A 21 -31.89 -27.88 -11.63
CA ALA A 21 -31.65 -27.53 -13.03
C ALA A 21 -31.04 -26.12 -13.19
N LEU A 22 -31.29 -25.23 -12.23
CA LEU A 22 -30.64 -23.91 -12.13
C LEU A 22 -29.17 -24.04 -11.72
N TYR A 23 -28.86 -24.93 -10.77
CA TYR A 23 -27.47 -25.27 -10.45
C TYR A 23 -26.78 -25.96 -11.61
N LEU A 24 -27.41 -26.94 -12.26
CA LEU A 24 -26.83 -27.60 -13.44
C LEU A 24 -26.64 -26.64 -14.61
N GLY A 25 -27.60 -25.72 -14.83
CA GLY A 25 -27.54 -24.70 -15.87
C GLY A 25 -26.48 -23.62 -15.58
N ALA A 26 -26.35 -23.18 -14.33
CA ALA A 26 -25.29 -22.27 -13.92
C ALA A 26 -23.90 -22.94 -14.00
N ILE A 27 -23.79 -24.22 -13.66
CA ILE A 27 -22.57 -25.02 -13.83
C ILE A 27 -22.27 -25.18 -15.33
N LEU A 28 -23.25 -25.49 -16.17
CA LEU A 28 -23.05 -25.60 -17.62
C LEU A 28 -22.70 -24.25 -18.27
N VAL A 29 -23.29 -23.13 -17.84
CA VAL A 29 -22.93 -21.79 -18.30
C VAL A 29 -21.56 -21.38 -17.78
N ALA A 30 -21.18 -21.73 -16.55
CA ALA A 30 -19.84 -21.49 -16.03
C ALA A 30 -18.79 -22.34 -16.75
N VAL A 31 -19.08 -23.61 -17.04
CA VAL A 31 -18.23 -24.52 -17.83
C VAL A 31 -18.13 -24.04 -19.29
N PHE A 32 -19.24 -23.58 -19.88
CA PHE A 32 -19.28 -23.04 -21.23
C PHE A 32 -18.59 -21.67 -21.33
N ALA A 33 -18.76 -20.78 -20.36
CA ALA A 33 -18.02 -19.51 -20.28
C ALA A 33 -16.52 -19.74 -20.00
N ALA A 34 -16.18 -20.73 -19.17
CA ALA A 34 -14.83 -21.22 -19.00
C ALA A 34 -14.30 -21.92 -20.26
N SER A 35 -15.12 -22.25 -21.26
CA SER A 35 -14.61 -22.82 -22.52
C SER A 35 -14.05 -21.75 -23.46
N PHE A 36 -14.44 -20.46 -23.28
CA PHE A 36 -14.17 -19.38 -24.24
C PHE A 36 -13.46 -18.16 -23.67
N ASN A 37 -13.19 -18.11 -22.35
CA ASN A 37 -12.49 -16.99 -21.72
C ASN A 37 -11.33 -17.49 -20.85
N THR A 38 -10.10 -17.16 -21.25
CA THR A 38 -8.85 -17.55 -20.57
C THR A 38 -8.81 -17.10 -19.11
N ILE A 39 -9.37 -15.93 -18.79
CA ILE A 39 -9.39 -15.41 -17.41
C ILE A 39 -10.26 -16.32 -16.53
N ILE A 40 -11.45 -16.70 -17.00
CA ILE A 40 -12.35 -17.60 -16.25
C ILE A 40 -11.71 -18.99 -16.10
N GLN A 41 -11.03 -19.50 -17.12
CA GLN A 41 -10.27 -20.76 -17.04
C GLN A 41 -9.20 -20.69 -15.95
N ARG A 42 -8.39 -19.63 -15.94
CA ARG A 42 -7.36 -19.42 -14.94
C ARG A 42 -7.96 -19.31 -13.54
N LEU A 43 -9.03 -18.54 -13.36
CA LEU A 43 -9.71 -18.44 -12.05
C LEU A 43 -10.16 -19.79 -11.51
N VAL A 44 -10.83 -20.61 -12.33
CA VAL A 44 -11.29 -21.95 -11.92
C VAL A 44 -10.11 -22.87 -11.62
N ARG A 45 -9.07 -22.85 -12.47
CA ARG A 45 -7.83 -23.63 -12.27
C ARG A 45 -7.13 -23.23 -10.96
N ASN A 46 -7.00 -21.92 -10.72
CA ASN A 46 -6.26 -21.35 -9.59
C ASN A 46 -6.82 -21.80 -8.23
N MET A 47 -8.12 -22.12 -8.16
CA MET A 47 -8.75 -22.68 -6.95
C MET A 47 -8.12 -24.00 -6.48
N THR A 48 -7.48 -24.74 -7.39
CA THR A 48 -6.85 -26.04 -7.09
C THR A 48 -5.32 -25.98 -7.07
N LEU A 49 -4.74 -24.81 -7.38
CA LEU A 49 -3.28 -24.64 -7.38
C LEU A 49 -2.75 -24.44 -5.94
N PRO A 50 -1.46 -24.75 -5.71
CA PRO A 50 -0.83 -24.47 -4.43
C PRO A 50 -0.88 -22.99 -4.05
N ASP A 51 -0.82 -22.74 -2.74
CA ASP A 51 -0.85 -21.40 -2.15
C ASP A 51 0.35 -20.54 -2.60
N VAL A 52 1.51 -21.18 -2.77
CA VAL A 52 2.72 -20.57 -3.36
C VAL A 52 2.74 -20.88 -4.87
N PRO A 53 2.88 -19.87 -5.74
CA PRO A 53 2.93 -20.07 -7.19
C PRO A 53 4.16 -20.89 -7.60
N GLU A 54 3.97 -21.71 -8.63
CA GLU A 54 5.05 -22.49 -9.23
C GLU A 54 6.19 -21.59 -9.71
N MET A 55 7.43 -22.10 -9.61
CA MET A 55 8.61 -21.38 -10.08
C MET A 55 8.55 -21.20 -11.59
N VAL A 56 8.71 -19.95 -12.04
CA VAL A 56 8.93 -19.66 -13.46
C VAL A 56 10.42 -19.88 -13.74
N PRO A 57 10.79 -20.80 -14.64
CA PRO A 57 12.20 -21.08 -14.91
C PRO A 57 12.95 -19.83 -15.39
N PRO A 58 14.22 -19.63 -14.97
CA PRO A 58 15.06 -18.53 -15.46
C PRO A 58 15.12 -18.50 -16.99
N ALA A 59 15.03 -17.29 -17.56
CA ALA A 59 15.16 -17.06 -19.00
C ALA A 59 16.60 -16.73 -19.40
N TYR A 60 17.42 -16.27 -18.45
CA TYR A 60 18.76 -15.79 -18.71
C TYR A 60 19.85 -16.67 -18.06
N PRO A 61 21.12 -16.58 -18.51
CA PRO A 61 22.23 -17.26 -17.87
C PRO A 61 22.46 -16.75 -16.44
N SER A 62 22.66 -17.69 -15.51
CA SER A 62 22.98 -17.38 -14.12
C SER A 62 24.21 -16.49 -13.97
N CYS A 63 24.23 -15.68 -12.92
CA CYS A 63 25.33 -14.80 -12.57
C CYS A 63 26.26 -15.50 -11.59
N THR A 64 27.54 -15.14 -11.64
CA THR A 64 28.47 -15.49 -10.57
C THR A 64 28.34 -14.50 -9.42
N ASP A 65 28.71 -14.91 -8.21
CA ASP A 65 28.74 -14.01 -7.04
C ASP A 65 29.60 -12.77 -7.29
N GLN A 66 30.78 -12.96 -7.88
CA GLN A 66 31.68 -11.85 -8.22
C GLN A 66 31.03 -10.86 -9.19
N GLU A 67 30.30 -11.36 -10.17
CA GLU A 67 29.59 -10.50 -11.12
C GLU A 67 28.53 -9.65 -10.41
N LEU A 68 27.77 -10.22 -9.47
CA LEU A 68 26.79 -9.47 -8.69
C LEU A 68 27.48 -8.41 -7.82
N VAL A 69 28.58 -8.75 -7.15
CA VAL A 69 29.37 -7.82 -6.33
C VAL A 69 29.89 -6.64 -7.17
N ASP A 70 30.41 -6.91 -8.37
CA ASP A 70 31.01 -5.88 -9.22
C ASP A 70 29.97 -4.99 -9.91
N LYS A 71 28.78 -5.53 -10.21
CA LYS A 71 27.79 -4.87 -11.08
C LYS A 71 26.56 -4.35 -10.39
N VAL A 72 26.23 -4.80 -9.19
CA VAL A 72 24.94 -4.49 -8.54
C VAL A 72 25.12 -3.97 -7.12
N THR A 73 24.40 -2.90 -6.78
CA THR A 73 24.19 -2.44 -5.41
C THR A 73 22.78 -2.79 -4.96
N LEU A 74 22.66 -3.32 -3.74
CA LEU A 74 21.38 -3.54 -3.06
C LEU A 74 20.97 -2.26 -2.35
N VAL A 75 19.80 -1.70 -2.67
CA VAL A 75 19.26 -0.52 -1.99
C VAL A 75 17.89 -0.85 -1.43
N VAL A 76 17.78 -0.82 -0.11
CA VAL A 76 16.52 -1.01 0.61
C VAL A 76 16.11 0.30 1.26
N THR A 77 14.84 0.69 1.11
CA THR A 77 14.27 1.81 1.87
C THR A 77 13.02 1.36 2.63
N VAL A 78 12.75 2.00 3.76
CA VAL A 78 11.55 1.73 4.55
C VAL A 78 10.29 2.17 3.79
N LYS A 79 9.31 1.27 3.68
CA LYS A 79 7.95 1.56 3.21
C LYS A 79 6.95 1.05 4.23
N ASP A 80 6.11 1.96 4.72
CA ASP A 80 5.01 1.68 5.65
C ASP A 80 5.43 1.20 7.04
N THR A 81 6.27 0.17 7.18
CA THR A 81 6.68 -0.42 8.45
C THR A 81 8.20 -0.37 8.62
N CYS A 82 8.69 -0.14 9.83
CA CYS A 82 10.11 -0.14 10.20
C CYS A 82 10.54 -1.47 10.84
N GLY A 83 9.63 -2.22 11.47
CA GLY A 83 9.88 -3.51 12.12
C GLY A 83 10.30 -4.62 11.14
N GLN A 84 9.86 -4.54 9.88
CA GLN A 84 10.21 -5.51 8.84
C GLN A 84 11.69 -5.47 8.43
N SER A 85 12.43 -4.43 8.83
CA SER A 85 13.85 -4.22 8.46
C SER A 85 14.71 -5.45 8.70
N LYS A 86 14.60 -6.08 9.88
CA LYS A 86 15.41 -7.26 10.22
C LYS A 86 15.19 -8.39 9.22
N TYR A 87 13.93 -8.72 8.96
CA TYR A 87 13.54 -9.84 8.12
C TYR A 87 14.04 -9.68 6.68
N ILE A 88 13.94 -8.47 6.12
CA ILE A 88 14.41 -8.26 4.74
C ILE A 88 15.94 -8.30 4.66
N ILE A 89 16.67 -7.75 5.64
CA ILE A 89 18.14 -7.79 5.66
C ILE A 89 18.62 -9.24 5.76
N GLU A 90 18.05 -10.03 6.67
CA GLU A 90 18.36 -11.46 6.81
C GLU A 90 18.04 -12.21 5.51
N ARG A 91 16.88 -11.97 4.90
CA ARG A 91 16.50 -12.59 3.63
C ARG A 91 17.47 -12.27 2.50
N LEU A 92 17.91 -11.03 2.36
CA LEU A 92 18.87 -10.64 1.32
C LEU A 92 20.23 -11.29 1.57
N ALA A 93 20.67 -11.41 2.83
CA ALA A 93 21.94 -12.06 3.18
C ALA A 93 21.92 -13.58 2.95
N GLU A 94 20.75 -14.23 3.02
CA GLU A 94 20.60 -15.64 2.63
C GLU A 94 20.77 -15.86 1.12
N LEU A 95 20.40 -14.87 0.31
CA LEU A 95 20.31 -14.99 -1.14
C LEU A 95 21.53 -14.43 -1.87
N TYR A 96 22.27 -13.52 -1.25
CA TYR A 96 23.30 -12.75 -1.94
C TYR A 96 24.63 -12.71 -1.19
N PRO A 97 25.76 -12.55 -1.90
CA PRO A 97 27.08 -12.46 -1.28
C PRO A 97 27.16 -11.30 -0.29
N SER A 98 27.82 -11.54 0.85
CA SER A 98 28.03 -10.52 1.90
C SER A 98 28.90 -9.35 1.43
N ASP A 99 29.69 -9.52 0.36
CA ASP A 99 30.54 -8.47 -0.21
C ASP A 99 29.79 -7.49 -1.13
N MET A 100 28.51 -7.75 -1.47
CA MET A 100 27.72 -6.79 -2.22
C MET A 100 27.58 -5.46 -1.46
N ASN A 101 27.57 -4.35 -2.20
CA ASN A 101 27.26 -3.04 -1.62
C ASN A 101 25.80 -3.04 -1.17
N PHE A 102 25.56 -2.83 0.12
CA PHE A 102 24.25 -2.80 0.73
C PHE A 102 23.97 -1.42 1.32
N ILE A 103 22.92 -0.77 0.83
CA ILE A 103 22.47 0.54 1.29
C ILE A 103 21.09 0.38 1.93
N TYR A 104 20.94 0.84 3.15
CA TYR A 104 19.65 0.87 3.84
C TYR A 104 19.25 2.29 4.20
N ALA A 105 18.06 2.72 3.74
CA ALA A 105 17.51 4.04 4.01
C ALA A 105 16.27 3.96 4.91
N TYR A 106 16.18 4.82 5.92
CA TYR A 106 15.04 4.85 6.85
C TYR A 106 14.70 6.27 7.32
N PRO A 107 13.42 6.54 7.65
CA PRO A 107 12.99 7.85 8.15
C PRO A 107 13.50 8.09 9.58
N ASP A 108 14.06 9.28 9.82
CA ASP A 108 14.56 9.71 11.14
C ASP A 108 13.42 10.16 12.07
N ILE A 109 12.44 9.28 12.27
CA ILE A 109 11.26 9.47 13.11
C ILE A 109 11.30 8.52 14.32
N ARG A 110 10.79 8.96 15.48
CA ARG A 110 10.55 8.12 16.66
C ARG A 110 9.85 6.80 16.30
N GLY A 111 10.29 5.69 16.89
CA GLY A 111 9.91 4.34 16.50
C GLY A 111 10.92 3.74 15.51
N CYS A 112 11.03 4.30 14.31
CA CYS A 112 11.94 3.78 13.28
C CYS A 112 13.43 3.89 13.66
N ARG A 113 13.81 4.94 14.43
CA ARG A 113 15.17 5.09 14.96
C ARG A 113 15.59 4.03 15.95
N ASP A 114 14.62 3.35 16.57
CA ASP A 114 14.87 2.37 17.63
C ASP A 114 15.14 0.97 17.06
N ILE A 115 14.96 0.80 15.74
CA ILE A 115 15.27 -0.45 15.05
C ILE A 115 16.79 -0.52 14.79
N PRO A 116 17.50 -1.58 15.23
CA PRO A 116 18.96 -1.67 15.15
C PRO A 116 19.45 -2.10 13.75
N VAL A 117 19.01 -1.38 12.71
CA VAL A 117 19.30 -1.70 11.29
C VAL A 117 20.81 -1.72 11.03
N GLU A 118 21.56 -0.77 11.56
CA GLU A 118 23.01 -0.68 11.34
C GLU A 118 23.76 -1.90 11.88
N GLU A 119 23.42 -2.34 13.10
CA GLU A 119 24.02 -3.51 13.73
C GLU A 119 23.71 -4.78 12.93
N ILE A 120 22.44 -4.99 12.58
CA ILE A 120 21.99 -6.16 11.81
C ILE A 120 22.69 -6.20 10.45
N SER A 121 22.73 -5.07 9.75
CA SER A 121 23.33 -4.97 8.42
C SER A 121 24.82 -5.27 8.44
N LYS A 122 25.58 -4.65 9.37
CA LYS A 122 27.03 -4.86 9.49
C LYS A 122 27.44 -6.26 9.90
N LYS A 123 26.51 -7.02 10.51
CA LYS A 123 26.72 -8.43 10.85
C LYS A 123 26.62 -9.34 9.62
N LEU A 124 25.84 -8.93 8.61
CA LEU A 124 25.45 -9.78 7.48
C LEU A 124 26.13 -9.36 6.16
N PHE A 125 26.50 -8.09 6.03
CA PHE A 125 27.17 -7.53 4.87
C PHE A 125 28.45 -6.79 5.26
N ASN A 126 29.46 -6.88 4.41
CA ASN A 126 30.77 -6.25 4.61
C ASN A 126 30.78 -4.78 4.18
N ASN A 127 29.97 -4.42 3.17
CA ASN A 127 29.94 -3.09 2.55
C ASN A 127 28.60 -2.39 2.79
N VAL A 128 28.40 -1.85 3.98
CA VAL A 128 27.13 -1.26 4.42
C VAL A 128 27.16 0.27 4.45
N THR A 129 26.14 0.90 3.87
CA THR A 129 25.83 2.32 4.04
C THR A 129 24.45 2.49 4.63
N ILE A 130 24.35 3.22 5.75
CA ILE A 130 23.07 3.56 6.38
C ILE A 130 22.75 5.02 6.08
N VAL A 131 21.56 5.25 5.52
CA VAL A 131 21.06 6.56 5.11
C VAL A 131 19.85 6.93 5.96
N LYS A 132 19.92 8.07 6.64
CA LYS A 132 18.78 8.64 7.35
C LYS A 132 18.11 9.67 6.45
N ILE A 133 16.81 9.53 6.22
CA ILE A 133 16.00 10.53 5.50
C ILE A 133 15.13 11.31 6.50
N GLY A 134 14.53 12.41 6.04
CA GLY A 134 13.67 13.23 6.89
C GLY A 134 12.49 12.43 7.45
N ARG A 135 12.10 12.77 8.68
CA ARG A 135 10.98 12.14 9.41
C ARG A 135 9.65 12.10 8.67
N GLY A 136 9.40 13.10 7.82
CA GLY A 136 8.19 13.25 7.04
C GLY A 136 8.39 12.92 5.55
N ASP A 137 9.56 12.41 5.17
CA ASP A 137 9.91 12.14 3.78
C ASP A 137 9.25 10.86 3.27
N ALA A 138 8.94 10.86 1.97
CA ALA A 138 8.42 9.70 1.28
C ALA A 138 9.50 8.62 1.08
N PRO A 139 9.13 7.32 0.99
CA PRO A 139 10.09 6.23 0.79
C PRO A 139 11.04 6.44 -0.40
N ILE A 140 10.57 7.02 -1.51
CA ILE A 140 11.38 7.33 -2.69
C ILE A 140 12.57 8.27 -2.39
N VAL A 141 12.47 9.13 -1.37
CA VAL A 141 13.60 9.95 -0.93
C VAL A 141 14.79 9.09 -0.48
N GLY A 142 14.53 7.89 0.06
CA GLY A 142 15.56 6.91 0.38
C GLY A 142 16.40 6.51 -0.83
N PHE A 143 15.73 6.16 -1.94
CA PHE A 143 16.43 5.84 -3.21
C PHE A 143 17.21 7.03 -3.76
N LEU A 144 16.61 8.22 -3.74
CA LEU A 144 17.25 9.45 -4.24
C LEU A 144 18.47 9.84 -3.39
N THR A 145 18.40 9.66 -2.08
CA THR A 145 19.50 9.97 -1.14
C THR A 145 20.59 8.89 -1.18
N ALA A 146 20.23 7.65 -1.52
CA ALA A 146 21.19 6.57 -1.74
C ALA A 146 22.02 6.75 -3.02
N GLN A 147 21.47 7.41 -4.06
CA GLN A 147 22.08 7.51 -5.39
C GLN A 147 23.57 7.94 -5.39
N PRO A 148 24.01 8.96 -4.61
CA PRO A 148 25.42 9.38 -4.59
C PRO A 148 26.38 8.34 -3.98
N HIS A 149 25.86 7.33 -3.28
CA HIS A 149 26.61 6.26 -2.65
C HIS A 149 26.71 5.00 -3.53
N ILE A 150 25.90 4.91 -4.59
CA ILE A 150 25.94 3.80 -5.53
C ILE A 150 27.19 3.95 -6.42
N ARG A 151 27.97 2.87 -6.54
CA ARG A 151 29.23 2.84 -7.31
C ARG A 151 29.21 1.82 -8.45
N THR A 152 28.24 0.92 -8.42
CA THR A 152 28.04 -0.11 -9.43
C THR A 152 27.23 0.44 -10.60
N GLU A 153 27.24 -0.26 -11.73
CA GLU A 153 26.51 0.15 -12.94
C GLU A 153 24.99 0.01 -12.77
N TYR A 154 24.56 -0.96 -11.97
CA TYR A 154 23.17 -1.24 -11.70
C TYR A 154 22.85 -1.21 -10.19
N ALA A 155 21.58 -1.02 -9.87
CA ALA A 155 21.06 -1.15 -8.53
C ALA A 155 19.71 -1.86 -8.54
N VAL A 156 19.48 -2.71 -7.54
CA VAL A 156 18.13 -3.14 -7.19
C VAL A 156 17.59 -2.17 -6.15
N LEU A 157 16.43 -1.57 -6.43
CA LEU A 157 15.76 -0.59 -5.60
C LEU A 157 14.53 -1.27 -5.02
N MET A 158 14.53 -1.48 -3.71
CA MET A 158 13.51 -2.25 -3.01
C MET A 158 13.01 -1.53 -1.78
N HIS A 159 11.74 -1.72 -1.50
CA HIS A 159 11.16 -1.39 -0.21
C HIS A 159 11.35 -2.56 0.75
N ASN A 160 11.36 -2.30 2.06
CA ASN A 160 11.57 -3.33 3.07
C ASN A 160 10.38 -4.30 3.25
N ASP A 161 9.30 -4.08 2.51
CA ASP A 161 8.13 -4.94 2.41
C ASP A 161 8.20 -5.91 1.20
N ALA A 162 9.28 -5.85 0.41
CA ALA A 162 9.45 -6.61 -0.82
C ALA A 162 10.56 -7.66 -0.69
N TYR A 163 10.23 -8.94 -0.78
CA TYR A 163 11.13 -10.07 -0.52
C TYR A 163 11.39 -10.87 -1.79
N PRO A 164 12.64 -11.05 -2.23
CA PRO A 164 12.93 -11.91 -3.38
C PRO A 164 12.53 -13.36 -3.07
N MET A 165 11.77 -13.96 -3.98
CA MET A 165 11.32 -15.35 -3.82
C MET A 165 12.43 -16.33 -4.21
N ASP A 166 13.30 -15.94 -5.14
CA ASP A 166 14.30 -16.82 -5.77
C ASP A 166 15.71 -16.20 -5.73
N HIS A 167 16.74 -17.04 -5.60
CA HIS A 167 18.14 -16.61 -5.63
C HIS A 167 18.53 -15.93 -6.95
N GLN A 168 17.88 -16.30 -8.06
CA GLN A 168 18.14 -15.71 -9.38
C GLN A 168 17.47 -14.34 -9.58
N PHE A 169 16.67 -13.85 -8.62
CA PHE A 169 15.89 -12.61 -8.76
C PHE A 169 16.70 -11.41 -9.29
N VAL A 170 17.80 -11.05 -8.62
CA VAL A 170 18.67 -9.94 -9.06
C VAL A 170 19.33 -10.24 -10.40
N CYS A 171 19.76 -11.49 -10.61
CA CYS A 171 20.46 -11.87 -11.83
C CYS A 171 19.56 -11.79 -13.08
N GLU A 172 18.34 -12.30 -13.00
CA GLU A 172 17.37 -12.24 -14.10
C GLU A 172 17.07 -10.78 -14.50
N LEU A 173 16.88 -9.89 -13.52
CA LEU A 173 16.65 -8.46 -13.78
C LEU A 173 17.88 -7.78 -14.42
N TYR A 174 19.07 -8.09 -13.93
CA TYR A 174 20.33 -7.59 -14.49
C TYR A 174 20.52 -8.05 -15.94
N ARG A 175 20.39 -9.35 -16.19
CA ARG A 175 20.57 -9.93 -17.53
C ARG A 175 19.53 -9.43 -18.53
N ALA A 176 18.29 -9.23 -18.07
CA ALA A 176 17.25 -8.65 -18.90
C ALA A 176 17.61 -7.22 -19.35
N LEU A 177 18.13 -6.37 -18.45
CA LEU A 177 18.57 -5.03 -18.85
C LEU A 177 19.81 -5.03 -19.76
N GLU A 178 20.76 -5.93 -19.55
CA GLU A 178 21.89 -6.12 -20.47
C GLU A 178 21.43 -6.53 -21.87
N ALA A 179 20.43 -7.42 -21.97
CA ALA A 179 19.83 -7.83 -23.23
C ALA A 179 18.96 -6.74 -23.89
N HIS A 180 18.43 -5.82 -23.08
CA HIS A 180 17.49 -4.78 -23.50
C HIS A 180 17.94 -3.37 -23.06
N PRO A 181 19.11 -2.89 -23.54
CA PRO A 181 19.76 -1.68 -23.00
C PRO A 181 19.01 -0.37 -23.29
N SER A 182 17.97 -0.39 -24.12
CA SER A 182 17.07 0.74 -24.39
C SER A 182 16.10 1.05 -23.24
N TYR A 183 15.95 0.14 -22.29
CA TYR A 183 15.07 0.31 -21.13
C TYR A 183 15.89 0.69 -19.89
N PRO A 184 15.46 1.70 -19.10
CA PRO A 184 16.17 2.13 -17.90
C PRO A 184 15.91 1.24 -16.68
N ILE A 185 14.80 0.49 -16.69
CA ILE A 185 14.28 -0.27 -15.55
C ILE A 185 13.83 -1.66 -16.01
N ALA A 186 14.16 -2.69 -15.21
CA ALA A 186 13.52 -3.99 -15.27
C ALA A 186 12.59 -4.18 -14.05
N ALA A 187 11.39 -4.68 -14.31
CA ALA A 187 10.33 -4.86 -13.33
C ALA A 187 10.06 -6.36 -13.10
N PRO A 188 10.06 -6.85 -11.85
CA PRO A 188 9.77 -8.24 -11.54
C PRO A 188 8.26 -8.54 -11.56
N GLN A 189 7.90 -9.83 -11.55
CA GLN A 189 6.57 -10.26 -11.11
C GLN A 189 6.47 -10.12 -9.58
N ILE A 190 5.50 -9.35 -9.12
CA ILE A 190 5.23 -9.17 -7.69
C ILE A 190 4.00 -9.99 -7.30
N TYR A 191 4.12 -10.72 -6.21
CA TYR A 191 3.03 -11.42 -5.54
C TYR A 191 2.76 -10.76 -4.20
N GLU A 192 1.51 -10.63 -3.83
CA GLU A 192 1.08 -10.21 -2.51
C GLU A 192 0.93 -11.43 -1.61
N VAL A 193 1.37 -11.33 -0.36
CA VAL A 193 1.13 -12.34 0.67
C VAL A 193 0.72 -11.66 1.98
N GLY A 194 -0.37 -12.15 2.59
CA GLY A 194 -0.84 -11.71 3.91
C GLY A 194 -0.92 -12.88 4.89
N ASP A 195 -1.72 -12.74 5.95
CA ASP A 195 -1.80 -13.69 7.08
C ASP A 195 -2.25 -15.10 6.68
N THR A 196 -2.91 -15.27 5.53
CA THR A 196 -3.32 -16.59 5.03
C THR A 196 -2.13 -17.39 4.46
N GLY A 197 -0.98 -16.75 4.24
CA GLY A 197 0.19 -17.36 3.59
C GLY A 197 -0.01 -17.64 2.10
N ILE A 198 -1.15 -17.23 1.52
CA ILE A 198 -1.45 -17.43 0.11
C ILE A 198 -0.80 -16.29 -0.68
N TYR A 199 0.03 -16.66 -1.64
CA TYR A 199 0.66 -15.72 -2.56
C TYR A 199 -0.29 -15.51 -3.73
N VAL A 200 -0.66 -14.27 -4.02
CA VAL A 200 -1.57 -13.89 -5.12
C VAL A 200 -0.90 -12.84 -5.99
N PRO A 201 -1.13 -12.78 -7.32
CA PRO A 201 -0.50 -11.77 -8.15
C PRO A 201 -0.88 -10.36 -7.67
N HIS A 202 0.12 -9.47 -7.59
CA HIS A 202 -0.10 -8.08 -7.22
C HIS A 202 -0.93 -7.34 -8.28
N GLY A 203 -1.74 -6.38 -7.85
CA GLY A 203 -2.56 -5.57 -8.75
C GLY A 203 -1.74 -4.88 -9.83
N HIS A 204 -2.06 -5.12 -11.10
CA HIS A 204 -1.45 -4.44 -12.24
C HIS A 204 -2.44 -3.51 -12.92
N HIS A 205 -1.95 -2.37 -13.38
CA HIS A 205 -2.72 -1.44 -14.21
C HIS A 205 -2.45 -1.71 -15.69
N GLU A 206 -3.49 -1.55 -16.50
CA GLU A 206 -3.40 -1.58 -17.96
C GLU A 206 -4.21 -0.42 -18.55
N ASN A 207 -3.93 -0.08 -19.81
CA ASN A 207 -4.66 0.95 -20.53
C ASN A 207 -4.69 2.27 -19.74
N LEU A 208 -3.54 2.86 -19.40
CA LEU A 208 -3.48 4.18 -18.78
C LEU A 208 -3.92 5.25 -19.79
N HIS A 209 -4.96 6.02 -19.46
CA HIS A 209 -5.64 6.91 -20.41
C HIS A 209 -6.23 8.16 -19.74
N VAL A 210 -6.78 9.05 -20.58
CA VAL A 210 -7.43 10.30 -20.17
C VAL A 210 -8.93 10.24 -20.41
N ARG A 211 -9.74 10.70 -19.44
CA ARG A 211 -11.20 10.80 -19.56
C ARG A 211 -11.72 12.18 -19.17
N PRO A 212 -12.88 12.61 -19.71
CA PRO A 212 -13.61 13.75 -19.18
C PRO A 212 -13.97 13.53 -17.71
N THR A 213 -13.93 14.60 -16.93
CA THR A 213 -14.24 14.60 -15.49
C THR A 213 -15.40 15.53 -15.19
N SER A 214 -16.22 15.17 -14.21
CA SER A 214 -17.35 16.00 -13.75
C SER A 214 -16.94 17.08 -12.75
N SER A 215 -15.67 17.13 -12.35
CA SER A 215 -15.14 18.11 -11.39
C SER A 215 -14.97 19.53 -11.97
N GLY A 216 -15.06 19.68 -13.30
CA GLY A 216 -14.86 20.95 -14.00
C GLY A 216 -13.41 21.24 -14.41
N THR A 217 -12.44 20.38 -14.08
CA THR A 217 -11.03 20.49 -14.52
C THR A 217 -10.79 20.07 -15.98
N GLY A 218 -11.84 19.65 -16.68
CA GLY A 218 -11.82 19.20 -18.07
C GLY A 218 -11.55 17.71 -18.20
N HIS A 219 -10.38 17.25 -17.76
CA HIS A 219 -9.95 15.85 -17.89
C HIS A 219 -9.25 15.32 -16.64
N ARG A 220 -9.34 14.00 -16.45
CA ARG A 220 -8.63 13.25 -15.41
C ARG A 220 -7.90 12.04 -16.00
N ILE A 221 -6.86 11.61 -15.31
CA ILE A 221 -6.18 10.34 -15.59
C ILE A 221 -7.00 9.17 -15.05
N ASP A 222 -6.95 8.04 -15.74
CA ASP A 222 -7.66 6.82 -15.37
C ASP A 222 -6.93 5.58 -15.92
N TYR A 223 -7.22 4.41 -15.36
CA TYR A 223 -6.61 3.15 -15.77
C TYR A 223 -7.55 1.98 -15.50
N ASP A 224 -7.29 0.86 -16.18
CA ASP A 224 -8.00 -0.39 -15.98
C ASP A 224 -7.16 -1.34 -15.12
N LEU A 225 -7.80 -2.28 -14.43
CA LEU A 225 -7.09 -3.36 -13.72
C LEU A 225 -6.82 -4.50 -14.69
N SER A 226 -5.57 -4.96 -14.79
CA SER A 226 -5.21 -6.08 -15.65
C SER A 226 -5.66 -7.40 -15.05
N LEU A 227 -6.85 -7.87 -15.47
CA LEU A 227 -7.37 -9.18 -15.07
C LEU A 227 -6.54 -10.34 -15.63
N ASP A 228 -5.82 -10.11 -16.73
CA ASP A 228 -4.95 -11.13 -17.32
C ASP A 228 -3.79 -11.45 -16.36
N LEU A 229 -3.01 -10.43 -15.99
CA LEU A 229 -1.89 -10.56 -15.04
C LEU A 229 -2.36 -11.00 -13.64
N LEU A 230 -3.50 -10.49 -13.17
CA LEU A 230 -4.09 -10.86 -11.88
C LEU A 230 -4.45 -12.35 -11.75
N THR A 231 -4.52 -13.08 -12.87
CA THR A 231 -4.88 -14.50 -12.88
C THR A 231 -3.74 -15.43 -13.28
N MET A 232 -2.57 -14.89 -13.65
CA MET A 232 -1.39 -15.68 -13.98
C MET A 232 -0.77 -16.30 -12.73
N ARG A 233 -0.48 -17.61 -12.77
CA ARG A 233 0.12 -18.35 -11.64
C ARG A 233 1.04 -19.50 -12.06
N THR A 234 0.84 -20.07 -13.25
CA THR A 234 1.65 -21.20 -13.73
C THR A 234 2.69 -20.72 -14.72
N PRO A 235 3.83 -21.42 -14.90
CA PRO A 235 4.88 -21.00 -15.83
C PRO A 235 4.37 -20.79 -17.26
N SER A 236 3.40 -21.60 -17.69
CA SER A 236 2.74 -21.46 -19.01
C SER A 236 2.00 -20.14 -19.20
N ASP A 237 1.49 -19.53 -18.13
CA ASP A 237 0.82 -18.22 -18.20
C ASP A 237 1.79 -17.11 -18.60
N PHE A 238 3.07 -17.27 -18.27
CA PHE A 238 4.13 -16.26 -18.50
C PHE A 238 4.89 -16.45 -19.82
N SER A 239 4.58 -17.48 -20.60
CA SER A 239 5.35 -17.87 -21.80
C SER A 239 5.51 -16.79 -22.87
N GLN A 240 4.68 -15.74 -22.84
CA GLN A 240 4.75 -14.57 -23.73
C GLN A 240 4.61 -13.24 -22.97
N ALA A 241 4.80 -13.27 -21.65
CA ALA A 241 4.53 -12.10 -20.81
C ALA A 241 5.73 -11.15 -20.74
N GLU A 242 6.96 -11.65 -20.86
CA GLU A 242 8.16 -10.80 -20.84
C GLU A 242 8.14 -9.77 -21.98
N GLY A 243 8.42 -8.51 -21.65
CA GLY A 243 8.40 -7.44 -22.64
C GLY A 243 8.21 -6.03 -22.07
N PRO A 244 7.98 -5.04 -22.94
CA PRO A 244 7.78 -3.66 -22.51
C PRO A 244 6.51 -3.51 -21.67
N GLN A 245 6.65 -2.93 -20.47
CA GLN A 245 5.54 -2.64 -19.57
C GLN A 245 5.26 -1.14 -19.55
N VAL A 246 4.28 -0.72 -20.35
CA VAL A 246 4.01 0.68 -20.62
C VAL A 246 3.00 1.32 -19.68
N ASP A 247 2.18 0.54 -18.97
CA ASP A 247 1.05 1.04 -18.16
C ASP A 247 1.28 0.99 -16.64
N PHE A 248 2.30 0.26 -16.19
CA PHE A 248 2.49 0.00 -14.76
C PHE A 248 3.96 -0.24 -14.40
N LEU A 249 4.37 0.28 -13.25
CA LEU A 249 5.61 -0.07 -12.59
C LEU A 249 5.37 0.11 -11.10
N GLU A 250 5.34 -0.99 -10.37
CA GLU A 250 5.17 -0.98 -8.91
C GLU A 250 6.50 -0.62 -8.24
N ASP A 251 6.45 0.20 -7.19
CA ASP A 251 7.66 0.75 -6.56
C ASP A 251 8.24 -0.16 -5.47
N HIS A 252 7.53 -1.24 -5.08
CA HIS A 252 7.98 -2.25 -4.09
C HIS A 252 9.36 -2.84 -4.41
N ALA A 253 9.59 -3.23 -5.66
CA ALA A 253 10.90 -3.69 -6.09
C ALA A 253 11.05 -3.50 -7.60
N PHE A 254 12.17 -2.92 -8.01
CA PHE A 254 12.57 -2.83 -9.41
C PHE A 254 14.09 -2.71 -9.53
N PHE A 255 14.61 -3.00 -10.71
CA PHE A 255 16.03 -2.95 -11.00
C PHE A 255 16.30 -1.84 -12.00
N ALA A 256 17.34 -1.04 -11.77
CA ALA A 256 17.58 0.14 -12.58
C ALA A 256 19.05 0.30 -12.94
N ARG A 257 19.29 0.93 -14.09
CA ARG A 257 20.58 1.52 -14.42
C ARG A 257 20.83 2.71 -13.51
N THR A 258 22.02 2.79 -12.94
CA THR A 258 22.34 3.82 -11.94
C THR A 258 22.51 5.21 -12.54
N ASP A 259 22.75 5.28 -13.85
CA ASP A 259 22.86 6.51 -14.63
C ASP A 259 21.50 7.01 -15.14
N GLY A 260 20.58 7.36 -14.23
CA GLY A 260 19.40 8.14 -14.62
C GLY A 260 18.08 7.76 -13.97
N PHE A 261 18.03 6.75 -13.09
CA PHE A 261 16.78 6.41 -12.40
C PHE A 261 16.23 7.58 -11.57
N GLU A 262 17.09 8.48 -11.09
CA GLU A 262 16.68 9.67 -10.33
C GLU A 262 15.79 10.63 -11.11
N LYS A 263 15.80 10.55 -12.46
CA LYS A 263 14.94 11.33 -13.36
C LYS A 263 13.54 10.73 -13.51
N LEU A 264 13.38 9.46 -13.11
CA LEU A 264 12.13 8.72 -13.18
C LEU A 264 11.36 8.74 -11.85
N LEU A 265 12.08 8.97 -10.75
CA LEU A 265 11.54 9.05 -9.40
C LEU A 265 11.32 10.51 -8.98
N ASP A 266 10.21 10.78 -8.29
CA ASP A 266 9.87 12.11 -7.79
C ASP A 266 9.28 12.02 -6.38
N SER A 267 9.99 12.59 -5.39
CA SER A 267 9.56 12.56 -4.00
C SER A 267 8.24 13.33 -3.76
N GLY A 268 7.95 14.37 -4.54
CA GLY A 268 6.68 15.12 -4.40
C GLY A 268 5.47 14.34 -4.90
N GLY A 269 5.68 13.40 -5.82
CA GLY A 269 4.66 12.49 -6.34
C GLY A 269 4.47 11.21 -5.52
N SER A 270 5.21 11.07 -4.41
CA SER A 270 5.34 9.82 -3.66
C SER A 270 4.52 9.80 -2.38
N PHE A 271 3.96 8.62 -2.05
CA PHE A 271 3.36 8.13 -0.79
C PHE A 271 2.16 7.22 -1.07
N THR A 272 1.57 7.31 -2.26
CA THR A 272 0.30 6.69 -2.61
C THR A 272 0.07 6.52 -4.13
N MET A 273 0.66 7.35 -5.00
CA MET A 273 0.45 7.33 -6.46
C MET A 273 1.77 7.39 -7.24
N GLU A 274 2.89 7.08 -6.60
CA GLU A 274 4.24 7.06 -7.18
C GLU A 274 4.33 6.19 -8.43
N TYR A 275 3.68 5.02 -8.43
CA TYR A 275 3.65 4.12 -9.60
C TYR A 275 3.08 4.81 -10.85
N MET A 276 2.10 5.72 -10.70
CA MET A 276 1.56 6.50 -11.82
C MET A 276 2.57 7.57 -12.27
N ASP A 277 3.20 8.26 -11.33
CA ASP A 277 4.18 9.29 -11.68
C ASP A 277 5.39 8.70 -12.40
N MET A 278 5.89 7.55 -11.93
CA MET A 278 7.01 6.83 -12.54
C MET A 278 6.71 6.44 -13.99
N ILE A 279 5.53 5.87 -14.26
CA ILE A 279 5.17 5.49 -15.64
C ILE A 279 4.95 6.70 -16.55
N LEU A 280 4.38 7.79 -16.04
CA LEU A 280 4.25 9.02 -16.80
C LEU A 280 5.61 9.66 -17.09
N ASN A 281 6.54 9.64 -16.13
CA ASN A 281 7.91 10.12 -16.33
C ASN A 281 8.64 9.32 -17.42
N MET A 282 8.45 7.99 -17.46
CA MET A 282 9.01 7.13 -18.51
C MET A 282 8.37 7.40 -19.88
N ARG A 283 7.04 7.48 -19.96
CA ARG A 283 6.32 7.77 -21.22
C ARG A 283 6.66 9.13 -21.80
N ALA A 284 6.75 10.16 -20.97
CA ALA A 284 7.17 11.50 -21.39
C ALA A 284 8.60 11.52 -21.97
N ARG A 285 9.41 10.48 -21.68
CA ARG A 285 10.76 10.27 -22.22
C ARG A 285 10.81 9.18 -23.30
N ASN A 286 9.64 8.77 -23.82
CA ASN A 286 9.50 7.74 -24.84
C ASN A 286 10.19 6.40 -24.47
N THR A 287 10.05 5.98 -23.21
CA THR A 287 10.57 4.72 -22.69
C THR A 287 9.54 4.05 -21.76
N SER A 288 9.86 2.87 -21.24
CA SER A 288 9.04 2.11 -20.29
C SER A 288 9.92 1.24 -19.39
N ALA A 289 9.31 0.47 -18.50
CA ALA A 289 10.01 -0.64 -17.86
C ALA A 289 10.05 -1.86 -18.80
N TRP A 290 11.02 -2.75 -18.60
CA TRP A 290 11.04 -4.10 -19.16
C TRP A 290 10.57 -5.10 -18.11
N TYR A 291 9.45 -5.76 -18.33
CA TYR A 291 8.88 -6.72 -17.40
C TYR A 291 9.57 -8.08 -17.51
N VAL A 292 9.96 -8.66 -16.37
CA VAL A 292 10.75 -9.88 -16.23
C VAL A 292 10.02 -10.85 -15.29
N PRO A 293 9.10 -11.70 -15.80
CA PRO A 293 8.25 -12.56 -14.98
C PRO A 293 9.01 -13.68 -14.25
N THR A 294 10.22 -13.99 -14.70
CA THR A 294 11.13 -14.98 -14.10
C THR A 294 11.77 -14.45 -12.80
N ALA A 295 11.88 -13.14 -12.65
CA ALA A 295 12.26 -12.49 -11.39
C ALA A 295 11.01 -12.30 -10.54
N ARG A 296 10.86 -13.06 -9.45
CA ARG A 296 9.68 -13.03 -8.59
C ARG A 296 9.97 -12.42 -7.23
N CYS A 297 9.08 -11.54 -6.79
CA CYS A 297 9.14 -10.86 -5.51
C CYS A 297 7.82 -11.02 -4.76
N ALA A 298 7.90 -11.12 -3.44
CA ALA A 298 6.76 -11.15 -2.54
C ALA A 298 6.63 -9.81 -1.82
N PHE A 299 5.55 -9.08 -2.06
CA PHE A 299 5.09 -7.98 -1.22
C PHE A 299 4.38 -8.56 0.01
N ASP A 300 5.06 -8.50 1.15
CA ASP A 300 4.66 -9.14 2.40
C ASP A 300 3.95 -8.16 3.33
N VAL A 301 2.67 -8.42 3.55
CA VAL A 301 1.80 -7.61 4.40
C VAL A 301 1.25 -8.39 5.59
N GLN A 302 1.98 -9.41 6.04
CA GLN A 302 1.62 -10.16 7.24
C GLN A 302 1.63 -9.24 8.46
N LEU A 303 0.54 -9.29 9.22
CA LEU A 303 0.25 -8.36 10.31
C LEU A 303 0.98 -8.73 11.60
N ASP A 304 1.43 -9.98 11.73
CA ASP A 304 2.23 -10.46 12.86
C ASP A 304 3.63 -9.84 12.93
N LYS A 305 4.08 -9.20 11.84
CA LYS A 305 5.35 -8.47 11.74
C LYS A 305 5.23 -7.01 12.16
N ILE A 306 4.02 -6.51 12.39
CA ILE A 306 3.81 -5.11 12.75
C ILE A 306 4.08 -4.91 14.24
N VAL A 307 4.95 -3.95 14.54
CA VAL A 307 5.33 -3.55 15.89
C VAL A 307 4.90 -2.11 16.16
N TRP A 308 4.92 -1.69 17.42
CA TRP A 308 4.48 -0.34 17.77
C TRP A 308 5.30 0.76 17.07
N GLN A 309 6.60 0.50 16.82
CA GLN A 309 7.52 1.41 16.13
C GLN A 309 7.06 1.77 14.72
N ASP A 310 6.21 0.95 14.10
CA ASP A 310 5.71 1.16 12.75
C ASP A 310 4.64 2.24 12.70
N LEU A 311 3.83 2.31 13.76
CA LEU A 311 2.58 3.06 13.76
C LEU A 311 2.76 4.56 13.48
N PRO A 312 3.75 5.27 14.05
CA PRO A 312 3.90 6.71 13.81
C PRO A 312 4.16 7.04 12.34
N TYR A 313 5.13 6.35 11.71
CA TYR A 313 5.45 6.57 10.31
C TYR A 313 4.32 6.11 9.40
N PHE A 314 3.77 4.91 9.65
CA PHE A 314 2.66 4.34 8.89
C PHE A 314 1.45 5.27 8.84
N SER A 315 1.01 5.74 10.01
CA SER A 315 -0.22 6.54 10.14
C SER A 315 -0.09 7.88 9.44
N TYR A 316 1.06 8.55 9.60
CA TYR A 316 1.34 9.83 8.93
C TYR A 316 1.40 9.65 7.41
N LYS A 317 2.16 8.66 6.94
CA LYS A 317 2.30 8.37 5.50
C LYS A 317 0.95 8.09 4.84
N ARG A 318 0.06 7.36 5.54
CA ARG A 318 -1.27 6.99 5.04
C ARG A 318 -2.37 7.94 5.51
N SER A 319 -2.00 9.16 5.90
CA SER A 319 -2.95 10.21 6.27
C SER A 319 -3.67 10.77 5.04
N GLU A 320 -4.88 11.27 5.25
CA GLU A 320 -5.66 11.87 4.16
C GLU A 320 -5.02 13.19 3.66
N GLN A 321 -4.31 13.89 4.55
CA GLN A 321 -3.60 15.11 4.20
C GLN A 321 -2.47 14.86 3.20
N ILE A 322 -1.67 13.81 3.43
CA ILE A 322 -0.61 13.41 2.50
C ILE A 322 -1.20 12.94 1.17
N GLY A 323 -2.27 12.13 1.21
CA GLY A 323 -2.98 11.71 0.01
C GLY A 323 -3.49 12.89 -0.84
N ASP A 324 -4.08 13.91 -0.22
CA ASP A 324 -4.54 15.12 -0.92
C ASP A 324 -3.37 15.97 -1.46
N GLN A 325 -2.28 16.11 -0.69
CA GLN A 325 -1.09 16.83 -1.14
C GLN A 325 -0.50 16.20 -2.40
N VAL A 326 -0.25 14.88 -2.40
CA VAL A 326 0.33 14.17 -3.55
C VAL A 326 -0.58 14.31 -4.76
N ARG A 327 -1.90 14.19 -4.59
CA ARG A 327 -2.86 14.37 -5.68
C ARG A 327 -2.81 15.78 -6.27
N ARG A 328 -2.73 16.82 -5.44
CA ARG A 328 -2.57 18.21 -5.91
C ARG A 328 -1.23 18.42 -6.61
N TYR A 329 -0.14 17.90 -6.05
CA TYR A 329 1.18 17.95 -6.66
C TYR A 329 1.19 17.31 -8.05
N LEU A 330 0.70 16.07 -8.17
CA LEU A 330 0.64 15.36 -9.45
C LEU A 330 -0.30 16.03 -10.45
N THR A 331 -1.42 16.60 -9.98
CA THR A 331 -2.32 17.39 -10.83
C THR A 331 -1.61 18.61 -11.42
N ASN A 332 -0.82 19.32 -10.60
CA ASN A 332 -0.02 20.46 -11.06
C ASN A 332 1.09 20.01 -12.01
N LYS A 333 1.80 18.92 -11.69
CA LYS A 333 2.92 18.39 -12.47
C LYS A 333 2.51 17.99 -13.88
N TRP A 334 1.40 17.26 -13.98
CA TRP A 334 0.96 16.66 -15.23
C TRP A 334 -0.13 17.45 -15.95
N SER A 335 -0.60 18.55 -15.35
CA SER A 335 -1.68 19.39 -15.87
C SER A 335 -2.95 18.60 -16.21
N ILE A 336 -3.26 17.60 -15.38
CA ILE A 336 -4.42 16.72 -15.51
C ILE A 336 -4.92 16.31 -14.13
N GLU A 337 -6.23 16.17 -13.92
CA GLU A 337 -6.74 15.78 -12.61
C GLU A 337 -6.31 14.34 -12.25
N PHE A 338 -5.70 14.18 -11.07
CA PHE A 338 -5.51 12.87 -10.44
C PHE A 338 -6.74 12.50 -9.61
N PRO A 339 -7.30 11.28 -9.79
CA PRO A 339 -8.48 10.86 -9.07
C PRO A 339 -8.20 10.68 -7.57
N ASN A 340 -9.19 10.97 -6.73
CA ASN A 340 -9.16 10.51 -5.36
C ASN A 340 -9.38 9.00 -5.35
N THR A 341 -8.33 8.20 -5.23
CA THR A 341 -8.48 6.75 -5.16
C THR A 341 -8.92 6.27 -3.79
N GLY A 342 -8.80 7.05 -2.71
CA GLY A 342 -9.12 6.59 -1.35
C GLY A 342 -8.20 5.47 -0.84
N ILE A 343 -7.14 5.16 -1.58
CA ILE A 343 -6.22 4.05 -1.32
C ILE A 343 -5.52 4.19 0.04
N TRP A 344 -5.27 5.41 0.54
CA TRP A 344 -4.69 5.63 1.87
C TRP A 344 -5.56 5.07 2.99
N ASN A 345 -6.88 5.30 2.92
CA ASN A 345 -7.84 4.73 3.87
C ASN A 345 -7.87 3.21 3.79
N TYR A 346 -7.80 2.69 2.58
CA TYR A 346 -7.81 1.26 2.32
C TYR A 346 -6.55 0.56 2.84
N VAL A 347 -5.36 1.13 2.64
CA VAL A 347 -4.11 0.57 3.18
C VAL A 347 -4.12 0.59 4.71
N ARG A 348 -4.60 1.68 5.34
CA ARG A 348 -4.81 1.71 6.80
C ARG A 348 -5.71 0.58 7.27
N TYR A 349 -6.77 0.29 6.53
CA TYR A 349 -7.65 -0.83 6.86
C TYR A 349 -6.94 -2.18 6.79
N VAL A 350 -6.21 -2.45 5.71
CA VAL A 350 -5.48 -3.71 5.55
C VAL A 350 -4.51 -3.94 6.69
N TYR A 351 -3.74 -2.91 7.09
CA TYR A 351 -2.70 -3.06 8.09
C TYR A 351 -3.22 -2.96 9.53
N LEU A 352 -4.12 -2.03 9.83
CA LEU A 352 -4.46 -1.68 11.21
C LEU A 352 -5.68 -2.43 11.77
N SER A 353 -6.53 -3.04 10.93
CA SER A 353 -7.81 -3.61 11.39
C SER A 353 -7.67 -4.70 12.45
N ASN A 354 -6.50 -5.34 12.50
CA ASN A 354 -6.26 -6.52 13.35
C ASN A 354 -5.18 -6.30 14.39
N ILE A 355 -4.53 -5.13 14.38
CA ILE A 355 -3.48 -4.83 15.33
C ILE A 355 -4.12 -4.60 16.70
N ILE A 356 -3.59 -5.33 17.68
CA ILE A 356 -3.85 -5.12 19.09
C ILE A 356 -2.50 -5.13 19.79
N LEU A 357 -2.12 -3.97 20.34
CA LEU A 357 -0.98 -3.84 21.24
C LEU A 357 -1.50 -3.91 22.68
N SER A 358 -1.19 -5.01 23.35
CA SER A 358 -1.36 -5.21 24.78
C SER A 358 -0.24 -4.52 25.57
N ALA A 359 -0.40 -4.43 26.89
CA ALA A 359 0.52 -3.74 27.79
C ALA A 359 2.00 -4.14 27.61
N GLU A 360 2.28 -5.41 27.35
CA GLU A 360 3.62 -5.95 27.13
C GLU A 360 4.26 -5.57 25.78
N MET A 361 3.44 -5.19 24.79
CA MET A 361 3.90 -4.74 23.47
C MET A 361 4.03 -3.23 23.37
N LEU A 362 3.48 -2.50 24.35
CA LEU A 362 3.54 -1.04 24.40
C LEU A 362 4.91 -0.55 24.91
N PRO A 363 5.36 0.63 24.46
CA PRO A 363 6.64 1.17 24.88
C PRO A 363 6.60 1.59 26.36
N ALA A 364 7.78 1.53 26.99
CA ALA A 364 7.92 1.83 28.42
C ALA A 364 8.02 3.32 28.73
N THR A 365 8.54 4.13 27.81
CA THR A 365 8.74 5.57 28.04
C THR A 365 7.44 6.34 27.84
N TRP A 366 7.27 7.42 28.59
CA TRP A 366 6.10 8.28 28.45
C TRP A 366 6.04 8.93 27.06
N GLU A 367 7.19 9.34 26.52
CA GLU A 367 7.29 10.01 25.22
C GLU A 367 6.84 9.10 24.07
N ASP A 368 7.22 7.82 24.10
CA ASP A 368 6.79 6.84 23.09
C ASP A 368 5.31 6.48 23.25
N GLN A 369 4.81 6.38 24.48
CA GLN A 369 3.38 6.20 24.71
C GLN A 369 2.57 7.41 24.22
N ALA A 370 3.04 8.63 24.47
CA ALA A 370 2.43 9.84 23.93
C ALA A 370 2.43 9.81 22.40
N ALA A 371 3.54 9.43 21.76
CA ALA A 371 3.60 9.28 20.31
C ALA A 371 2.55 8.29 19.77
N LEU A 372 2.38 7.12 20.42
CA LEU A 372 1.34 6.16 20.05
C LEU A 372 -0.08 6.65 20.28
N PHE A 373 -0.31 7.41 21.35
CA PHE A 373 -1.59 8.04 21.64
C PHE A 373 -2.01 8.96 20.49
N TYR A 374 -1.13 9.87 20.08
CA TYR A 374 -1.40 10.80 18.98
C TYR A 374 -1.49 10.11 17.62
N THR A 375 -0.71 9.05 17.41
CA THR A 375 -0.76 8.21 16.22
C THR A 375 -2.13 7.55 16.04
N TRP A 376 -2.82 7.20 17.13
CA TRP A 376 -4.20 6.68 17.03
C TRP A 376 -5.12 7.70 16.32
N PHE A 377 -5.05 8.98 16.71
CA PHE A 377 -5.84 10.03 16.05
C PHE A 377 -5.43 10.27 14.59
N GLU A 378 -4.13 10.17 14.26
CA GLU A 378 -3.64 10.26 12.87
C GLU A 378 -4.26 9.15 12.03
N SER A 379 -4.27 7.93 12.56
CA SER A 379 -4.83 6.75 11.90
C SER A 379 -6.33 6.88 11.63
N LEU A 380 -7.05 7.73 12.38
CA LEU A 380 -8.44 8.04 12.11
C LEU A 380 -8.56 9.09 10.99
N GLY A 381 -7.69 10.09 10.97
CA GLY A 381 -7.72 11.20 10.00
C GLY A 381 -7.61 12.59 10.63
N PHE A 382 -7.22 12.69 11.90
CA PHE A 382 -6.78 13.96 12.50
C PHE A 382 -5.32 14.17 12.13
N ASN A 383 -5.01 15.15 11.28
CA ASN A 383 -3.69 15.29 10.65
C ASN A 383 -2.83 16.39 11.29
N ARG A 384 -3.34 17.09 12.30
CA ARG A 384 -2.68 18.25 12.95
C ARG A 384 -2.79 18.20 14.45
N TYR A 385 -1.71 18.56 15.14
CA TYR A 385 -1.55 18.52 16.59
C TYR A 385 -1.09 19.89 17.07
N ASN A 386 -2.01 20.70 17.61
CA ASN A 386 -1.78 22.14 17.85
C ASN A 386 -1.25 22.88 16.61
N GLY A 387 -1.65 22.43 15.42
CA GLY A 387 -1.21 22.98 14.13
C GLY A 387 0.05 22.34 13.53
N GLU A 388 0.77 21.50 14.29
CA GLU A 388 1.97 20.79 13.82
C GLU A 388 1.59 19.46 13.13
N LEU A 389 2.49 18.93 12.28
CA LEU A 389 2.38 17.59 11.71
C LEU A 389 2.79 16.53 12.73
N LEU A 390 2.22 15.31 12.62
CA LEU A 390 2.57 14.21 13.51
C LEU A 390 4.09 13.98 13.61
N PRO A 391 4.86 13.85 12.51
CA PRO A 391 6.30 13.57 12.61
C PRO A 391 7.08 14.63 13.39
N ASP A 392 6.68 15.90 13.32
CA ASP A 392 7.33 16.97 14.09
C ASP A 392 6.88 16.99 15.55
N PHE A 393 5.57 16.84 15.76
CA PHE A 393 4.96 16.94 17.07
C PHE A 393 5.42 15.83 18.05
N ILE A 394 5.51 14.58 17.57
CA ILE A 394 5.83 13.42 18.43
C ILE A 394 7.30 13.33 18.83
N GLU A 395 8.15 14.21 18.32
CA GLU A 395 9.58 14.22 18.65
C GLU A 395 9.80 14.80 20.05
N ALA A 396 8.99 15.79 20.41
CA ALA A 396 8.97 16.42 21.73
C ALA A 396 7.51 16.65 22.20
N PRO A 397 6.74 15.57 22.46
CA PRO A 397 5.35 15.69 22.87
C PRO A 397 5.25 16.42 24.20
N ARG A 398 4.25 17.29 24.35
CA ARG A 398 4.01 18.05 25.58
C ARG A 398 2.86 17.42 26.36
N PRO A 399 2.99 17.28 27.69
CA PRO A 399 1.91 16.74 28.50
C PRO A 399 0.74 17.72 28.58
N GLY A 400 -0.48 17.19 28.68
CA GLY A 400 -1.71 17.94 28.87
C GLY A 400 -2.63 17.86 27.65
N VAL A 401 -3.43 18.92 27.45
CA VAL A 401 -4.44 19.00 26.39
C VAL A 401 -3.80 19.42 25.07
N VAL A 402 -4.11 18.68 24.02
CA VAL A 402 -3.71 18.94 22.63
C VAL A 402 -4.95 18.98 21.77
N ASN A 403 -5.04 20.03 20.95
CA ASN A 403 -6.08 20.12 19.92
C ASN A 403 -5.64 19.28 18.73
N VAL A 404 -6.30 18.12 18.53
CA VAL A 404 -6.12 17.29 17.34
C VAL A 404 -7.18 17.66 16.31
N SER A 405 -6.78 17.93 15.07
CA SER A 405 -7.69 18.44 14.05
C SER A 405 -7.49 17.79 12.69
N ARG A 406 -8.59 17.70 11.94
CA ARG A 406 -8.64 17.15 10.58
C ARG A 406 -7.98 18.05 9.54
N LEU A 407 -7.70 19.31 9.86
CA LEU A 407 -7.31 20.38 8.91
C LEU A 407 -6.42 19.87 7.77
N VAL A 408 -7.02 19.71 6.60
CA VAL A 408 -6.34 19.22 5.38
C VAL A 408 -5.71 20.38 4.60
N GLY A 409 -6.27 21.59 4.73
CA GLY A 409 -5.80 22.79 4.03
C GLY A 409 -4.55 23.44 4.63
N GLY A 410 -3.71 24.03 3.76
CA GLY A 410 -2.80 25.12 4.15
C GLY A 410 -1.39 24.79 4.67
N GLY A 411 -0.84 23.58 4.52
CA GLY A 411 0.47 23.32 5.16
C GLY A 411 1.47 22.38 4.49
N LEU A 412 1.25 21.91 3.26
CA LEU A 412 2.30 21.17 2.53
C LEU A 412 2.40 21.67 1.08
N PRO A 413 3.63 21.96 0.58
CA PRO A 413 3.85 22.45 -0.78
C PRO A 413 3.31 21.45 -1.82
N ALA A 414 2.63 21.98 -2.83
CA ALA A 414 2.21 21.25 -4.03
C ALA A 414 2.81 21.87 -5.31
N ASP A 415 3.78 22.78 -5.13
CA ASP A 415 4.53 23.37 -6.22
C ASP A 415 5.52 22.34 -6.77
N VAL A 416 5.61 22.29 -8.08
CA VAL A 416 6.48 21.36 -8.79
C VAL A 416 7.83 22.05 -9.02
N PRO A 417 8.93 21.54 -8.46
CA PRO A 417 10.26 22.09 -8.74
C PRO A 417 10.55 22.10 -10.24
N ARG A 418 11.30 23.11 -10.71
CA ARG A 418 11.57 23.29 -12.16
C ARG A 418 12.25 22.07 -12.80
N ASP A 419 13.12 21.40 -12.05
CA ASP A 419 13.83 20.19 -12.46
C ASP A 419 12.94 18.93 -12.48
N ARG A 420 11.72 19.02 -11.93
CA ARG A 420 10.73 17.95 -11.88
C ARG A 420 9.56 18.14 -12.85
N VAL A 421 9.49 19.29 -13.51
CA VAL A 421 8.50 19.51 -14.57
C VAL A 421 8.79 18.54 -15.72
N PRO A 422 7.79 17.74 -16.15
CA PRO A 422 8.00 16.77 -17.22
C PRO A 422 8.23 17.48 -18.57
N PRO A 423 8.88 16.81 -19.53
CA PRO A 423 9.14 17.38 -20.86
C PRO A 423 7.86 17.56 -21.71
N SER A 424 6.75 16.95 -21.32
CA SER A 424 5.44 17.01 -21.98
C SER A 424 4.31 16.85 -20.98
N ALA A 425 3.12 17.37 -21.28
CA ALA A 425 1.93 17.17 -20.47
C ALA A 425 1.40 15.74 -20.64
N ALA A 426 0.65 15.22 -19.67
CA ALA A 426 0.10 13.87 -19.76
C ALA A 426 -0.82 13.68 -20.97
N THR A 427 -1.55 14.73 -21.35
CA THR A 427 -2.46 14.73 -22.52
C THR A 427 -1.74 14.62 -23.86
N ASP A 428 -0.43 14.86 -23.91
CA ASP A 428 0.33 14.83 -25.17
C ASP A 428 0.64 13.39 -25.61
N PHE A 429 0.65 12.43 -24.68
CA PHE A 429 1.06 11.05 -24.94
C PHE A 429 0.09 10.00 -24.40
N LEU A 430 -0.88 10.38 -23.56
CA LEU A 430 -1.93 9.45 -23.13
C LEU A 430 -3.11 9.44 -24.11
N PRO A 431 -3.70 8.26 -24.40
CA PRO A 431 -4.88 8.17 -25.24
C PRO A 431 -6.11 8.78 -24.56
N PHE A 432 -6.95 9.46 -25.33
CA PHE A 432 -8.24 9.97 -24.87
C PHE A 432 -9.34 8.93 -25.04
N GLN A 433 -10.15 8.73 -24.00
CA GLN A 433 -11.32 7.86 -24.03
C GLN A 433 -12.60 8.64 -23.69
N SER A 434 -13.58 8.57 -24.59
CA SER A 434 -14.84 9.32 -24.49
C SER A 434 -15.91 8.64 -23.63
N LYS A 435 -15.80 7.32 -23.43
CA LYS A 435 -16.74 6.54 -22.63
C LYS A 435 -16.00 5.54 -21.77
N LYS A 436 -16.43 5.46 -20.51
CA LYS A 436 -16.04 4.38 -19.63
C LYS A 436 -16.61 3.06 -20.15
N SER A 437 -15.75 2.05 -20.30
CA SER A 437 -16.21 0.69 -20.58
C SER A 437 -17.14 0.22 -19.46
N MET A 438 -18.28 -0.39 -19.82
CA MET A 438 -19.27 -0.88 -18.84
C MET A 438 -18.69 -1.90 -17.86
N PHE A 439 -17.57 -2.54 -18.22
CA PHE A 439 -16.95 -3.61 -17.45
C PHE A 439 -15.79 -3.17 -16.56
N VAL A 440 -15.35 -1.92 -16.64
CA VAL A 440 -14.24 -1.40 -15.83
C VAL A 440 -14.78 -0.77 -14.55
N PRO A 441 -14.37 -1.20 -13.34
CA PRO A 441 -14.81 -0.60 -12.08
C PRO A 441 -14.31 0.85 -11.95
N GLU A 442 -15.08 1.71 -11.26
CA GLU A 442 -14.62 3.08 -10.96
C GLU A 442 -13.65 3.06 -9.79
N ILE A 443 -12.47 3.63 -9.98
CA ILE A 443 -11.41 3.73 -8.97
C ILE A 443 -11.35 5.11 -8.28
N ALA A 444 -12.31 6.02 -8.51
CA ALA A 444 -12.28 7.36 -7.94
C ALA A 444 -13.40 7.58 -6.91
N PHE A 445 -13.07 7.66 -5.62
CA PHE A 445 -13.98 8.04 -4.51
C PHE A 445 -14.68 9.36 -4.78
N LYS A 446 -15.97 9.38 -4.46
CA LYS A 446 -16.82 10.56 -4.68
C LYS A 446 -16.56 11.64 -3.63
N ASP A 447 -16.46 11.23 -2.38
CA ASP A 447 -16.22 12.16 -1.28
C ASP A 447 -14.72 12.47 -1.20
N PRO A 448 -14.34 13.74 -0.97
CA PRO A 448 -12.94 14.13 -0.88
C PRO A 448 -12.26 13.53 0.35
N HIS A 449 -13.02 13.27 1.41
CA HIS A 449 -12.53 12.71 2.66
C HIS A 449 -13.50 11.70 3.27
N SER A 450 -13.00 10.76 4.07
CA SER A 450 -13.85 9.75 4.72
C SER A 450 -14.59 10.32 5.93
N ALA A 451 -15.82 9.89 6.21
CA ALA A 451 -16.47 10.31 7.45
C ALA A 451 -15.76 9.73 8.69
N LEU A 452 -15.66 10.50 9.76
CA LEU A 452 -14.97 10.12 11.01
C LEU A 452 -15.96 10.20 12.17
N GLY A 453 -16.07 9.12 12.95
CA GLY A 453 -16.86 9.09 14.17
C GLY A 453 -16.03 8.56 15.33
N VAL A 454 -16.05 9.24 16.47
CA VAL A 454 -15.34 8.83 17.68
C VAL A 454 -16.32 8.78 18.84
N ARG A 455 -16.31 7.67 19.58
CA ARG A 455 -17.04 7.49 20.83
C ARG A 455 -16.05 7.34 21.98
N THR A 456 -16.38 7.96 23.10
CA THR A 456 -15.64 7.99 24.35
C THR A 456 -16.51 7.45 25.47
N GLN A 457 -15.89 6.72 26.40
CA GLN A 457 -16.58 6.23 27.60
C GLN A 457 -15.57 6.01 28.73
N SER A 458 -16.04 6.06 29.97
CA SER A 458 -15.25 5.64 31.14
C SER A 458 -15.10 4.12 31.18
N CYS A 459 -13.98 3.64 31.71
CA CYS A 459 -13.70 2.22 31.95
C CYS A 459 -13.12 1.99 33.36
N ASP A 460 -12.79 0.75 33.70
CA ASP A 460 -12.02 0.38 34.89
C ASP A 460 -10.65 -0.17 34.46
N ALA A 461 -9.58 0.55 34.80
CA ALA A 461 -8.22 0.15 34.46
C ALA A 461 -7.81 -1.21 35.06
N ALA A 462 -8.41 -1.59 36.19
CA ALA A 462 -8.14 -2.86 36.86
C ALA A 462 -8.89 -4.06 36.26
N ASP A 463 -9.94 -3.81 35.47
CA ASP A 463 -10.77 -4.84 34.84
C ASP A 463 -10.68 -4.77 33.31
N PRO A 464 -9.83 -5.61 32.68
CA PRO A 464 -9.71 -5.68 31.22
C PRO A 464 -11.01 -5.94 30.47
N SER A 465 -11.98 -6.62 31.09
CA SER A 465 -13.27 -6.89 30.46
C SER A 465 -14.09 -5.61 30.27
N SER A 466 -13.85 -4.57 31.08
CA SER A 466 -14.53 -3.28 30.98
C SER A 466 -14.11 -2.46 29.75
N TRP A 467 -12.93 -2.74 29.19
CA TRP A 467 -12.37 -2.02 28.04
C TRP A 467 -11.92 -2.94 26.89
N GLU A 468 -12.36 -4.20 26.89
CA GLU A 468 -12.00 -5.17 25.87
C GLU A 468 -12.42 -4.73 24.46
N SER A 469 -13.56 -4.05 24.33
CA SER A 469 -14.06 -3.54 23.05
C SER A 469 -13.43 -2.22 22.60
N CYS A 470 -12.57 -1.61 23.44
CA CYS A 470 -12.01 -0.30 23.19
C CYS A 470 -10.85 -0.34 22.19
N GLY A 471 -10.87 0.60 21.22
CA GLY A 471 -9.74 0.85 20.32
C GLY A 471 -8.51 1.35 21.09
N LEU A 472 -8.66 2.48 21.78
CA LEU A 472 -7.58 3.05 22.58
C LEU A 472 -8.02 3.18 24.04
N VAL A 473 -7.17 2.73 24.96
CA VAL A 473 -7.44 2.80 26.40
C VAL A 473 -6.30 3.55 27.06
N VAL A 474 -6.64 4.64 27.75
CA VAL A 474 -5.69 5.45 28.52
C VAL A 474 -6.13 5.46 29.96
N GLU A 475 -5.20 5.20 30.86
CA GLU A 475 -5.36 5.43 32.29
C GLU A 475 -4.57 6.67 32.69
N ASP A 476 -5.20 7.55 33.45
CA ASP A 476 -4.58 8.74 34.00
C ASP A 476 -5.05 8.99 35.44
N GLU A 477 -4.12 9.07 36.39
CA GLU A 477 -4.40 9.26 37.82
C GLU A 477 -5.49 8.33 38.40
N GLY A 478 -5.64 7.12 37.83
CA GLY A 478 -6.65 6.12 38.22
C GLY A 478 -7.99 6.26 37.48
N GLU A 479 -8.19 7.29 36.66
CA GLU A 479 -9.29 7.38 35.72
C GLU A 479 -8.96 6.62 34.43
N CYS A 480 -9.88 5.80 33.94
CA CYS A 480 -9.72 5.07 32.68
C CYS A 480 -10.67 5.66 31.62
N ARG A 481 -10.10 6.05 30.47
CA ARG A 481 -10.82 6.54 29.29
C ARG A 481 -10.65 5.58 28.13
N CYS A 482 -11.78 5.19 27.56
CA CYS A 482 -11.88 4.31 26.40
C CYS A 482 -12.34 5.10 25.18
N TRP A 483 -11.62 4.94 24.07
CA TRP A 483 -11.91 5.56 22.78
C TRP A 483 -12.19 4.50 21.72
N ASN A 484 -13.24 4.74 20.93
CA ASN A 484 -13.69 3.84 19.88
C ASN A 484 -13.88 4.59 18.56
N TYR A 485 -13.24 4.07 17.51
CA TYR A 485 -13.47 4.52 16.15
C TYR A 485 -14.73 3.88 15.58
N VAL A 486 -15.68 4.71 15.16
CA VAL A 486 -16.89 4.26 14.46
C VAL A 486 -16.66 4.43 12.96
N VAL A 487 -16.31 3.33 12.32
CA VAL A 487 -15.97 3.29 10.90
C VAL A 487 -17.18 3.52 9.99
N PRO A 488 -17.04 4.26 8.87
CA PRO A 488 -18.12 4.49 7.91
C PRO A 488 -18.26 3.36 6.87
N TYR A 489 -17.86 2.13 7.18
CA TYR A 489 -17.86 0.99 6.24
C TYR A 489 -18.50 -0.25 6.88
N ASN A 490 -19.07 -1.14 6.05
CA ASN A 490 -19.70 -2.37 6.52
C ASN A 490 -18.69 -3.51 6.66
N LEU A 491 -18.05 -3.67 7.82
CA LEU A 491 -16.90 -4.59 7.97
C LEU A 491 -17.24 -6.09 7.80
N GLU A 492 -18.44 -6.53 8.18
CA GLU A 492 -18.84 -7.96 8.10
C GLU A 492 -18.80 -8.50 6.67
N TRP A 493 -19.29 -7.71 5.71
CA TRP A 493 -19.26 -8.07 4.29
C TRP A 493 -17.83 -8.18 3.73
N ALA A 494 -16.86 -7.48 4.33
CA ALA A 494 -15.46 -7.51 3.89
C ALA A 494 -14.87 -8.90 4.01
N GLN A 495 -15.22 -9.56 5.10
CA GLN A 495 -14.59 -10.80 5.52
C GLN A 495 -15.03 -11.97 4.64
N GLY A 496 -16.34 -12.08 4.40
CA GLY A 496 -16.90 -13.12 3.54
C GLY A 496 -16.35 -13.04 2.13
N ILE A 497 -16.19 -11.83 1.59
CA ILE A 497 -15.63 -11.60 0.26
C ILE A 497 -14.13 -11.92 0.24
N THR A 498 -13.37 -11.49 1.25
CA THR A 498 -11.93 -11.77 1.33
C THR A 498 -11.65 -13.27 1.28
N ARG A 499 -12.33 -14.07 2.12
CA ARG A 499 -12.18 -15.54 2.13
C ARG A 499 -12.54 -16.17 0.78
N PHE A 500 -13.56 -15.64 0.10
CA PHE A 500 -13.94 -16.12 -1.24
C PHE A 500 -12.85 -15.83 -2.29
N LEU A 501 -12.16 -14.70 -2.19
CA LEU A 501 -11.10 -14.31 -3.13
C LEU A 501 -9.80 -15.06 -2.90
N ASP A 502 -9.49 -15.38 -1.66
CA ASP A 502 -8.38 -16.26 -1.31
C ASP A 502 -8.54 -17.64 -1.95
N VAL A 503 -9.78 -18.14 -2.06
CA VAL A 503 -10.09 -19.38 -2.81
C VAL A 503 -9.83 -19.17 -4.31
N LEU A 504 -10.16 -18.01 -4.86
CA LEU A 504 -9.90 -17.69 -6.27
C LEU A 504 -8.43 -17.28 -6.54
N LYS A 505 -7.60 -17.18 -5.50
CA LYS A 505 -6.22 -16.65 -5.55
C LYS A 505 -6.14 -15.26 -6.18
N ILE A 506 -7.14 -14.41 -5.89
CA ILE A 506 -7.18 -13.00 -6.25
C ILE A 506 -6.83 -12.18 -5.00
N PRO A 507 -6.05 -11.09 -5.10
CA PRO A 507 -5.84 -10.19 -3.98
C PRO A 507 -7.17 -9.69 -3.40
N SER A 508 -7.48 -10.11 -2.17
CA SER A 508 -8.64 -9.69 -1.37
C SER A 508 -8.73 -8.16 -1.24
N ARG A 509 -7.56 -7.56 -1.21
CA ARG A 509 -7.20 -6.17 -1.32
C ARG A 509 -7.94 -5.38 -2.43
N ALA A 510 -8.08 -5.93 -3.63
CA ALA A 510 -8.84 -5.29 -4.72
C ALA A 510 -10.35 -5.14 -4.41
N PHE A 511 -10.90 -6.01 -3.56
CA PHE A 511 -12.32 -5.96 -3.20
C PHE A 511 -12.60 -5.15 -1.95
N MET A 512 -11.66 -5.07 -1.01
CA MET A 512 -11.75 -4.14 0.12
C MET A 512 -11.91 -2.70 -0.38
N TYR A 513 -11.14 -2.34 -1.40
CA TYR A 513 -11.28 -1.10 -2.14
C TYR A 513 -12.73 -0.89 -2.65
N ALA A 514 -13.24 -1.87 -3.39
CA ALA A 514 -14.59 -1.82 -3.95
C ALA A 514 -15.64 -1.69 -2.86
N GLN A 515 -15.42 -2.33 -1.71
CA GLN A 515 -16.36 -2.29 -0.61
C GLN A 515 -16.43 -0.93 0.07
N MET A 516 -15.28 -0.36 0.44
CA MET A 516 -15.22 0.97 1.04
C MET A 516 -15.88 2.02 0.13
N ARG A 517 -15.80 1.81 -1.18
CA ARG A 517 -16.42 2.63 -2.20
C ARG A 517 -17.94 2.43 -2.34
N TYR A 518 -18.39 1.19 -2.53
CA TYR A 518 -19.76 0.88 -2.96
C TYR A 518 -20.72 0.54 -1.81
N PHE A 519 -20.19 0.20 -0.64
CA PHE A 519 -20.97 -0.15 0.55
C PHE A 519 -20.62 0.71 1.79
N PRO A 520 -20.61 2.05 1.68
CA PRO A 520 -20.42 2.91 2.83
C PRO A 520 -21.60 2.79 3.81
N ARG A 521 -21.30 2.79 5.10
CA ARG A 521 -22.27 2.87 6.19
C ARG A 521 -22.31 4.30 6.72
N LYS A 522 -23.49 4.89 6.78
CA LYS A 522 -23.65 6.19 7.44
C LYS A 522 -23.45 6.02 8.95
N ILE A 523 -22.61 6.85 9.53
CA ILE A 523 -22.42 6.94 10.99
C ILE A 523 -23.65 7.65 11.57
N ASP A 524 -24.25 7.06 12.61
CA ASP A 524 -25.32 7.74 13.36
C ASP A 524 -24.69 8.81 14.27
N LYS A 525 -25.03 10.07 14.03
CA LYS A 525 -24.54 11.21 14.81
C LYS A 525 -24.88 11.10 16.29
N LYS A 526 -25.93 10.34 16.65
CA LYS A 526 -26.33 10.15 18.05
C LYS A 526 -25.52 9.07 18.77
N SER A 527 -24.76 8.26 18.06
CA SER A 527 -23.98 7.16 18.63
C SER A 527 -22.50 7.50 18.83
N VAL A 528 -22.09 8.74 18.56
CA VAL A 528 -20.70 9.23 18.63
C VAL A 528 -20.65 10.56 19.36
N ASP A 529 -19.53 10.83 20.04
CA ASP A 529 -19.29 12.10 20.75
C ASP A 529 -18.66 13.14 19.81
N VAL A 530 -17.84 12.68 18.85
CA VAL A 530 -17.26 13.52 17.80
C VAL A 530 -17.64 12.93 16.44
N MET A 531 -18.08 13.79 15.53
CA MET A 531 -18.38 13.44 14.15
C MET A 531 -17.77 14.49 13.21
N CYS A 532 -16.87 14.06 12.33
CA CYS A 532 -16.42 14.85 11.19
C CYS A 532 -17.03 14.25 9.91
N ASP A 533 -17.89 14.99 9.23
CA ASP A 533 -18.41 14.55 7.93
C ASP A 533 -17.33 14.58 6.84
N GLY A 534 -17.56 13.86 5.73
CA GLY A 534 -16.60 13.74 4.63
C GLY A 534 -16.39 15.02 3.81
N HIS A 535 -17.15 16.09 4.07
CA HIS A 535 -17.04 17.40 3.43
C HIS A 535 -16.48 18.48 4.37
N GLN A 536 -16.46 18.22 5.68
CA GLN A 536 -15.88 19.08 6.70
C GLN A 536 -14.36 19.04 6.61
N ARG A 537 -13.79 20.20 6.29
CA ARG A 537 -12.34 20.42 6.25
C ARG A 537 -11.77 20.68 7.65
N ASP A 538 -12.57 21.30 8.51
CA ASP A 538 -12.18 21.74 9.84
C ASP A 538 -13.07 21.03 10.86
N CYS A 539 -12.45 20.09 11.58
CA CYS A 539 -13.04 19.34 12.67
C CYS A 539 -11.94 19.10 13.68
N SER A 540 -12.22 19.28 14.96
CA SER A 540 -11.20 19.15 15.99
C SER A 540 -11.78 18.60 17.28
N LEU A 541 -10.91 18.02 18.10
CA LEU A 541 -11.23 17.57 19.45
C LEU A 541 -10.03 17.83 20.36
N GLU A 542 -10.32 18.03 21.64
CA GLU A 542 -9.30 18.12 22.68
C GLU A 542 -8.96 16.71 23.17
N ALA A 543 -7.71 16.30 22.95
CA ALA A 543 -7.17 15.05 23.43
C ALA A 543 -6.18 15.34 24.56
N GLU A 544 -6.32 14.67 25.69
CA GLU A 544 -5.49 14.89 26.87
C GLU A 544 -4.61 13.66 27.14
N PHE A 545 -3.31 13.91 27.29
CA PHE A 545 -2.32 12.92 27.71
C PHE A 545 -1.32 13.59 28.65
N THR A 546 -1.53 13.43 29.95
CA THR A 546 -0.72 14.04 31.01
C THR A 546 0.53 13.20 31.30
N ARG A 547 1.40 13.66 32.22
CA ARG A 547 2.62 12.93 32.60
C ARG A 547 2.35 11.60 33.32
N SER A 548 1.19 11.47 33.94
CA SER A 548 0.74 10.25 34.62
C SER A 548 -0.02 9.31 33.69
N SER A 549 -0.36 9.76 32.48
CA SER A 549 -1.09 8.95 31.52
C SER A 549 -0.27 7.75 31.05
N ARG A 550 -0.94 6.61 30.94
CA ARG A 550 -0.43 5.39 30.33
C ARG A 550 -1.43 4.77 29.38
N ILE A 551 -0.95 4.26 28.25
CA ILE A 551 -1.77 3.44 27.36
C ILE A 551 -1.85 2.03 27.96
N LEU A 552 -3.06 1.52 28.11
CA LEU A 552 -3.30 0.12 28.52
C LEU A 552 -3.51 -0.80 27.31
N LYS A 553 -4.06 -0.24 26.22
CA LYS A 553 -4.34 -0.94 24.98
C LYS A 553 -4.32 0.02 23.81
N TRP A 554 -3.74 -0.40 22.69
CA TRP A 554 -3.84 0.27 21.41
C TRP A 554 -4.37 -0.69 20.34
N SER A 555 -5.43 -0.30 19.66
CA SER A 555 -6.05 -1.00 18.56
C SER A 555 -6.87 -0.01 17.74
N TRP A 556 -7.02 -0.27 16.44
CA TRP A 556 -7.82 0.60 15.60
C TRP A 556 -9.33 0.42 15.83
N PHE A 557 -9.80 -0.82 16.01
CA PHE A 557 -11.21 -1.17 16.23
C PHE A 557 -11.52 -1.80 17.60
N GLY A 558 -10.50 -2.03 18.42
CA GLY A 558 -10.62 -2.62 19.75
C GLY A 558 -10.60 -4.14 19.74
N GLN A 559 -11.50 -4.78 19.00
CA GLN A 559 -11.46 -6.23 18.76
C GLN A 559 -10.97 -6.51 17.35
N PRO A 560 -10.27 -7.64 17.11
CA PRO A 560 -9.86 -7.99 15.76
C PRO A 560 -11.12 -8.17 14.92
N VAL A 561 -11.15 -7.52 13.75
CA VAL A 561 -12.31 -7.62 12.86
C VAL A 561 -12.60 -9.08 12.50
N TRP A 562 -11.57 -9.94 12.39
CA TRP A 562 -11.68 -11.35 11.94
C TRP A 562 -11.96 -12.38 13.04
N GLN A 563 -12.24 -11.96 14.27
CA GLN A 563 -12.62 -12.86 15.37
C GLN A 563 -14.13 -12.88 15.68
N VAL A 564 -14.96 -12.18 14.88
CA VAL A 564 -16.44 -12.20 14.98
C VAL A 564 -17.06 -13.15 13.97
#